data_AF-A0A072UU23-F1
#
_entry.id   AF-A0A072UU23-F1
#
_cell.length_a   1.000
_cell.length_b   1.000
_cell.length_c   1.000
_cell.angle_alpha   90.00
_cell.angle_beta   90.00
_cell.angle_gamma   90.00
#
_symmetry.space_group_name_H-M   'P 1'
#
loop_
_entity.id
_entity.type
_entity.pdbx_description
1 polymer ?
#
loop_
_entity_poly.entity_id
_entity_poly.type
_entity_poly.pdbx_seq_one_letter_code
_entity_poly.pdbx_strand_id
1 'polypeptide(L)'
;MAVFQIEEQVSLKLLVNTETNKVLFAEAGKDFVDILCSFLTLPLGTIARLVQKDSNMGPVTIGCLNSLYQSVENIGLLPINNSSEDYCSTLKINIDDTVPTIYFRCSKDHGHHCPYLSIGTKYIYGRCGNRLNRSVSLAQLCNGFVKGATTFVITDDLFVSPHSINHTLLDLIKNLGMKNTSSVKEMTVNVTKEKVLDLLKCSLLSKTPLTDLFLGKKPSIERLMMQSIISSCDVENIFCSDVQITIKLVVRKSDDNILYALGGNDFANLIINFLTFPLGGVLGRLQGNNSLGSINGLHKSLTTLNEDKYFTSKEAKNRLLELRLLQYYCHHQCDPSDDRIIHVQLYKSDEDWSGGVTFSKMELVTDEDYVKRSQMYLVTDDLVIEPWLSPISSLYLHNRFKTPLDDLEEKVVTIGTEESYSILKAALSSTSALTNGLRHLLT
;
A
#
# COMPACT_ATOMS: atom_id res chain seq x y z
N MET A 1 -39.88 5.66 4.96
CA MET A 1 -39.37 5.83 3.59
C MET A 1 -37.95 5.35 3.58
N ALA A 2 -37.66 4.22 2.94
CA ALA A 2 -36.28 3.79 2.72
C ALA A 2 -35.65 4.77 1.72
N VAL A 3 -34.59 5.46 2.13
CA VAL A 3 -33.77 6.23 1.21
C VAL A 3 -33.06 5.20 0.35
N PHE A 4 -33.44 5.08 -0.92
CA PHE A 4 -32.66 4.33 -1.91
C PHE A 4 -31.31 5.06 -2.04
N GLN A 5 -30.28 4.56 -1.37
CA GLN A 5 -28.90 4.93 -1.69
C GLN A 5 -28.63 4.40 -3.10
N ILE A 6 -28.47 5.30 -4.06
CA ILE A 6 -27.99 4.94 -5.39
C ILE A 6 -26.57 4.42 -5.20
N GLU A 7 -26.35 3.14 -5.49
CA GLU A 7 -25.03 2.55 -5.44
C GLU A 7 -24.15 3.23 -6.49
N GLU A 8 -23.04 3.82 -6.06
CA GLU A 8 -22.09 4.45 -6.97
C GLU A 8 -21.47 3.40 -7.89
N GLN A 9 -21.51 3.68 -9.19
CA GLN A 9 -20.99 2.78 -10.22
C GLN A 9 -20.21 3.53 -11.30
N VAL A 10 -19.24 2.85 -11.88
CA VAL A 10 -18.47 3.31 -13.05
C VAL A 10 -18.71 2.36 -14.21
N SER A 11 -18.96 2.90 -15.40
CA SER A 11 -19.15 2.08 -16.61
C SER A 11 -17.84 1.89 -17.36
N LEU A 12 -17.62 0.70 -17.89
CA LEU A 12 -16.48 0.32 -18.72
C LEU A 12 -16.95 -0.35 -19.99
N LYS A 13 -16.25 -0.09 -21.10
CA LYS A 13 -16.43 -0.84 -22.34
C LYS A 13 -15.30 -1.86 -22.47
N LEU A 14 -15.65 -3.13 -22.54
CA LEU A 14 -14.72 -4.23 -22.73
C LEU A 14 -14.75 -4.69 -24.17
N LEU A 15 -13.57 -4.99 -24.70
CA LEU A 15 -13.40 -5.70 -25.96
C LEU A 15 -13.03 -7.14 -25.64
N VAL A 16 -13.91 -8.09 -25.96
CA VAL A 16 -13.79 -9.50 -25.57
C VAL A 16 -13.57 -10.36 -26.81
N ASN A 17 -12.59 -11.25 -26.76
CA ASN A 17 -12.44 -12.32 -27.73
C ASN A 17 -13.40 -13.47 -27.34
N THR A 18 -14.40 -13.75 -28.18
CA THR A 18 -15.47 -14.71 -27.93
C THR A 18 -15.02 -16.16 -28.10
N GLU A 19 -13.97 -16.43 -28.87
CA GLU A 19 -13.40 -17.78 -29.04
C GLU A 19 -12.62 -18.23 -27.80
N THR A 20 -11.83 -17.33 -27.22
CA THR A 20 -10.99 -17.61 -26.04
C THR A 20 -11.66 -17.24 -24.71
N ASN A 21 -12.78 -16.51 -24.78
CA ASN A 21 -13.47 -15.89 -23.65
C ASN A 21 -12.49 -15.10 -22.76
N LYS A 22 -11.78 -14.16 -23.37
CA LYS A 22 -10.79 -13.28 -22.73
C LYS A 22 -11.04 -11.83 -23.06
N VAL A 23 -10.85 -10.95 -22.08
CA VAL A 23 -10.78 -9.51 -22.28
C VAL A 23 -9.47 -9.20 -23.00
N LEU A 24 -9.56 -8.43 -24.09
CA LEU A 24 -8.41 -7.92 -24.81
C LEU A 24 -8.02 -6.55 -24.24
N PHE A 25 -9.01 -5.65 -24.19
CA PHE A 25 -8.85 -4.30 -23.65
C PHE A 25 -10.13 -3.83 -22.98
N ALA A 26 -9.99 -2.87 -22.06
CA ALA A 26 -11.05 -2.06 -21.52
C ALA A 26 -10.81 -0.59 -21.89
N GLU A 27 -11.83 0.09 -22.39
CA GLU A 27 -11.85 1.54 -22.53
C GLU A 27 -12.46 2.15 -21.27
N ALA A 28 -11.73 3.09 -20.68
CA ALA A 28 -12.06 3.68 -19.39
C ALA A 28 -11.79 5.20 -19.36
N GLY A 29 -12.62 5.94 -18.63
CA GLY A 29 -12.37 7.35 -18.31
C GLY A 29 -11.62 7.53 -16.98
N LYS A 30 -11.41 8.80 -16.60
CA LYS A 30 -10.75 9.21 -15.34
C LYS A 30 -11.23 8.44 -14.12
N ASP A 31 -12.55 8.33 -13.91
CA ASP A 31 -13.12 7.73 -12.70
C ASP A 31 -12.57 6.32 -12.41
N PHE A 32 -12.43 5.47 -13.44
CA PHE A 32 -11.93 4.11 -13.25
C PHE A 32 -10.41 4.06 -13.15
N VAL A 33 -9.69 4.91 -13.88
CA VAL A 33 -8.22 4.98 -13.80
C VAL A 33 -7.78 5.49 -12.43
N ASP A 34 -8.49 6.47 -11.86
CA ASP A 34 -8.23 6.93 -10.50
C ASP A 34 -8.49 5.83 -9.45
N ILE A 35 -9.50 4.97 -9.67
CA ILE A 35 -9.73 3.79 -8.83
C ILE A 35 -8.52 2.84 -8.91
N LEU A 36 -8.00 2.55 -10.11
CA LEU A 36 -6.80 1.73 -10.26
C LEU A 36 -5.57 2.37 -9.59
N CYS A 37 -5.35 3.68 -9.81
CA CYS A 37 -4.30 4.45 -9.15
C CYS A 37 -4.39 4.34 -7.62
N SER A 38 -5.60 4.36 -7.06
CA SER A 38 -5.80 4.23 -5.61
C SER A 38 -5.26 2.93 -5.03
N PHE A 39 -5.22 1.83 -5.80
CA PHE A 39 -4.63 0.57 -5.32
C PHE A 39 -3.15 0.71 -4.96
N LEU A 40 -2.43 1.56 -5.68
CA LEU A 40 -1.01 1.83 -5.46
C LEU A 40 -0.77 2.73 -4.24
N THR A 41 -1.78 3.47 -3.77
CA THR A 41 -1.62 4.32 -2.59
C THR A 41 -1.97 3.62 -1.29
N LEU A 42 -2.70 2.50 -1.36
CA LEU A 42 -3.10 1.74 -0.17
C LEU A 42 -1.87 1.22 0.58
N PRO A 43 -1.76 1.49 1.90
CA PRO A 43 -0.79 0.82 2.75
C PRO A 43 -0.98 -0.70 2.71
N LEU A 44 0.11 -1.47 2.82
CA LEU A 44 0.04 -2.93 2.82
C LEU A 44 -0.88 -3.49 3.92
N GLY A 45 -0.98 -2.83 5.08
CA GLY A 45 -1.93 -3.19 6.14
C GLY A 45 -3.39 -2.95 5.75
N THR A 46 -3.67 -1.87 5.03
CA THR A 46 -5.01 -1.61 4.48
C THR A 46 -5.37 -2.68 3.44
N ILE A 47 -4.43 -3.06 2.58
CA ILE A 47 -4.63 -4.18 1.63
C ILE A 47 -4.92 -5.47 2.39
N ALA A 48 -4.09 -5.82 3.38
CA ALA A 48 -4.26 -7.03 4.19
C ALA A 48 -5.65 -7.12 4.82
N ARG A 49 -6.19 -5.99 5.30
CA ARG A 49 -7.55 -5.89 5.83
C ARG A 49 -8.61 -6.01 4.74
N LEU A 50 -8.47 -5.29 3.63
CA LEU A 50 -9.48 -5.26 2.56
C LEU A 50 -9.63 -6.62 1.88
N VAL A 51 -8.52 -7.32 1.59
CA VAL A 51 -8.55 -8.61 0.89
C VAL A 51 -9.19 -9.74 1.72
N GLN A 52 -9.32 -9.56 3.03
CA GLN A 52 -10.01 -10.48 3.95
C GLN A 52 -11.50 -10.21 4.09
N LYS A 53 -12.01 -9.11 3.52
CA LYS A 53 -13.46 -8.86 3.51
C LYS A 53 -14.18 -9.79 2.55
N ASP A 54 -15.41 -10.15 2.89
CA ASP A 54 -16.29 -10.89 2.00
C ASP A 54 -16.67 -10.05 0.77
N SER A 55 -16.69 -10.74 -0.37
CA SER A 55 -17.14 -10.27 -1.68
C SER A 55 -17.42 -11.51 -2.54
N ASN A 56 -17.79 -11.35 -3.81
CA ASN A 56 -18.02 -12.51 -4.70
C ASN A 56 -16.85 -13.49 -4.79
N MET A 57 -15.60 -13.03 -4.61
CA MET A 57 -14.41 -13.90 -4.61
C MET A 57 -14.08 -14.54 -3.25
N GLY A 58 -14.73 -14.13 -2.17
CA GLY A 58 -14.36 -14.53 -0.80
C GLY A 58 -13.02 -13.94 -0.34
N PRO A 59 -12.60 -14.21 0.90
CA PRO A 59 -11.34 -13.72 1.45
C PRO A 59 -10.14 -14.36 0.76
N VAL A 60 -9.07 -13.60 0.57
CA VAL A 60 -7.79 -14.09 -0.01
C VAL A 60 -6.60 -13.69 0.84
N THR A 61 -5.53 -14.49 0.78
CA THR A 61 -4.29 -14.28 1.53
C THR A 61 -3.17 -13.81 0.62
N ILE A 62 -2.40 -12.81 1.06
CA ILE A 62 -1.25 -12.25 0.36
C ILE A 62 -0.01 -12.48 1.22
N GLY A 63 0.73 -13.56 0.93
CA GLY A 63 1.93 -13.95 1.67
C GLY A 63 1.73 -13.93 3.19
N CYS A 64 2.59 -13.19 3.90
CA CYS A 64 2.55 -12.97 5.35
C CYS A 64 1.79 -11.70 5.77
N LEU A 65 1.23 -10.92 4.83
CA LEU A 65 0.63 -9.63 5.18
C LEU A 65 -0.58 -9.79 6.12
N ASN A 66 -1.39 -10.83 5.91
CA ASN A 66 -2.60 -11.06 6.71
C ASN A 66 -2.26 -11.51 8.14
N SER A 67 -1.30 -12.42 8.31
CA SER A 67 -0.81 -12.87 9.62
C SER A 67 -0.14 -11.72 10.39
N LEU A 68 0.71 -10.95 9.71
CA LEU A 68 1.32 -9.75 10.29
C LEU A 68 0.26 -8.74 10.73
N TYR A 69 -0.70 -8.40 9.87
CA TYR A 69 -1.79 -7.47 10.19
C TYR A 69 -2.60 -7.91 11.41
N GLN A 70 -2.99 -9.19 11.47
CA GLN A 70 -3.72 -9.75 12.60
C GLN A 70 -2.90 -9.68 13.90
N SER A 71 -1.60 -9.94 13.85
CA SER A 71 -0.73 -9.83 15.02
C SER A 71 -0.63 -8.39 15.56
N VAL A 72 -0.57 -7.41 14.66
CA VAL A 72 -0.54 -5.98 14.99
C VAL A 72 -1.86 -5.52 15.59
N GLU A 73 -2.99 -5.97 15.05
CA GLU A 73 -4.32 -5.72 15.62
C GLU A 73 -4.44 -6.30 17.04
N ASN A 74 -3.93 -7.52 17.26
CA ASN A 74 -3.94 -8.17 18.58
C ASN A 74 -3.08 -7.43 19.62
N ILE A 75 -2.03 -6.73 19.21
CA ILE A 75 -1.19 -5.90 20.10
C ILE A 75 -1.86 -4.54 20.36
N GLY A 76 -2.99 -4.24 19.73
CA GLY A 76 -3.80 -3.04 19.97
C GLY A 76 -3.37 -1.82 19.15
N LEU A 77 -2.67 -2.04 18.04
CA LEU A 77 -2.24 -0.95 17.16
C LEU A 77 -3.35 -0.56 16.18
N LEU A 78 -3.51 0.76 16.01
CA LEU A 78 -4.59 1.38 15.24
C LEU A 78 -4.42 1.21 13.72
N PRO A 79 -5.50 1.37 12.93
CA PRO A 79 -5.45 1.29 11.48
C PRO A 79 -4.44 2.27 10.90
N ILE A 80 -3.82 1.82 9.82
CA ILE A 80 -2.73 2.51 9.16
C ILE A 80 -3.32 3.43 8.09
N ASN A 81 -3.09 4.73 8.24
CA ASN A 81 -3.72 5.73 7.38
C ASN A 81 -3.10 5.74 5.98
N ASN A 82 -3.95 5.88 4.95
CA ASN A 82 -3.50 6.11 3.60
C ASN A 82 -2.94 7.54 3.48
N SER A 83 -1.66 7.63 3.18
CA SER A 83 -0.95 8.90 3.04
C SER A 83 -1.56 9.80 1.94
N SER A 84 -2.24 9.21 0.96
CA SER A 84 -2.88 9.89 -0.20
C SER A 84 -4.41 10.01 -0.07
N GLU A 85 -4.93 9.98 1.16
CA GLU A 85 -6.37 10.16 1.47
C GLU A 85 -7.01 11.39 0.78
N ASP A 86 -6.26 12.49 0.64
CA ASP A 86 -6.69 13.71 -0.06
C ASP A 86 -7.07 13.47 -1.52
N TYR A 87 -6.33 12.59 -2.22
CA TYR A 87 -6.68 12.17 -3.57
C TYR A 87 -7.83 11.15 -3.55
N CYS A 88 -7.72 10.14 -2.67
CA CYS A 88 -8.67 9.02 -2.60
C CYS A 88 -10.09 9.44 -2.16
N SER A 89 -10.20 10.50 -1.37
CA SER A 89 -11.49 11.06 -0.91
C SER A 89 -12.35 11.62 -2.03
N THR A 90 -11.78 11.87 -3.21
CA THR A 90 -12.49 12.38 -4.40
C THR A 90 -12.82 11.29 -5.42
N LEU A 91 -12.49 10.03 -5.10
CA LEU A 91 -12.83 8.90 -5.96
C LEU A 91 -14.33 8.69 -5.98
N LYS A 92 -14.84 8.41 -7.18
CA LYS A 92 -16.23 8.02 -7.37
C LYS A 92 -16.59 6.69 -6.70
N ILE A 93 -15.61 5.82 -6.48
CA ILE A 93 -15.77 4.61 -5.66
C ILE A 93 -14.50 4.49 -4.84
N ASN A 94 -14.59 4.71 -3.53
CA ASN A 94 -13.49 4.47 -2.61
C ASN A 94 -13.72 3.18 -1.81
N ILE A 95 -12.78 2.24 -1.93
CA ILE A 95 -12.77 0.98 -1.16
C ILE A 95 -12.05 1.10 0.18
N ASP A 96 -11.22 2.14 0.36
CA ASP A 96 -10.63 2.45 1.64
C ASP A 96 -11.71 2.99 2.58
N ASP A 97 -12.02 2.20 3.59
CA ASP A 97 -12.98 2.51 4.65
C ASP A 97 -12.29 2.92 5.96
N THR A 98 -11.01 3.29 5.89
CA THR A 98 -10.30 3.88 7.02
C THR A 98 -10.94 5.21 7.39
N VAL A 99 -11.09 5.47 8.68
CA VAL A 99 -11.66 6.73 9.18
C VAL A 99 -10.75 7.88 8.75
N PRO A 100 -11.33 8.99 8.24
CA PRO A 100 -10.53 10.13 7.81
C PRO A 100 -9.55 10.62 8.87
N THR A 101 -8.33 10.95 8.43
CA THR A 101 -7.26 11.35 9.35
C THR A 101 -7.60 12.69 10.00
N ILE A 102 -7.71 12.70 11.32
CA ILE A 102 -7.88 13.95 12.09
C ILE A 102 -6.51 14.46 12.52
N TYR A 103 -6.23 15.72 12.19
CA TYR A 103 -4.99 16.40 12.55
C TYR A 103 -5.23 17.35 13.72
N PHE A 104 -4.26 17.44 14.64
CA PHE A 104 -4.31 18.34 15.78
C PHE A 104 -3.10 19.26 15.86
N ARG A 105 -3.34 20.52 16.22
CA ARG A 105 -2.29 21.53 16.48
C ARG A 105 -2.54 22.29 17.78
N CYS A 106 -1.60 23.16 18.16
CA CYS A 106 -1.78 24.07 19.29
C CYS A 106 -2.93 25.06 19.04
N SER A 107 -3.78 25.24 20.05
CA SER A 107 -4.87 26.22 20.04
C SER A 107 -4.42 27.67 20.23
N LYS A 108 -3.30 27.90 20.93
CA LYS A 108 -2.78 29.24 21.22
C LYS A 108 -1.56 29.50 20.34
N ASP A 109 -1.69 30.40 19.36
CA ASP A 109 -0.53 30.99 18.68
C ASP A 109 -0.03 32.13 19.59
N HIS A 110 1.07 31.88 20.32
CA HIS A 110 1.64 32.81 21.29
C HIS A 110 2.58 33.84 20.63
N GLY A 111 2.14 34.45 19.51
CA GLY A 111 2.99 35.35 18.71
C GLY A 111 4.14 34.67 17.95
N HIS A 112 4.32 33.35 18.14
CA HIS A 112 5.20 32.49 17.36
C HIS A 112 4.43 31.28 16.85
N HIS A 113 4.47 31.07 15.52
CA HIS A 113 3.86 29.91 14.87
C HIS A 113 4.40 28.62 15.48
N CYS A 114 3.51 27.81 16.06
CA CYS A 114 3.85 26.45 16.47
C CYS A 114 3.89 25.52 15.24
N PRO A 115 5.06 25.00 14.83
CA PRO A 115 5.16 24.17 13.63
C PRO A 115 4.84 22.70 13.90
N TYR A 116 4.18 22.35 15.01
CA TYR A 116 3.94 20.95 15.37
C TYR A 116 2.52 20.50 15.06
N LEU A 117 2.41 19.30 14.52
CA LEU A 117 1.17 18.63 14.13
C LEU A 117 1.13 17.21 14.70
N SER A 118 0.00 16.75 15.22
CA SER A 118 -0.20 15.34 15.55
C SER A 118 -1.34 14.73 14.74
N ILE A 119 -1.26 13.43 14.53
CA ILE A 119 -2.27 12.63 13.85
C ILE A 119 -3.00 11.78 14.89
N GLY A 120 -4.34 11.76 14.84
CA GLY A 120 -5.17 10.80 15.58
C GLY A 120 -5.28 11.00 17.09
N THR A 121 -4.40 11.79 17.73
CA THR A 121 -4.47 12.05 19.18
C THR A 121 -4.30 13.52 19.54
N LYS A 122 -5.14 13.98 20.48
CA LYS A 122 -5.13 15.35 21.02
C LYS A 122 -4.28 15.53 22.29
N TYR A 123 -3.56 14.49 22.68
CA TYR A 123 -2.88 14.40 23.97
C TYR A 123 -1.36 14.52 23.87
N ILE A 124 -0.83 14.60 22.64
CA ILE A 124 0.58 14.85 22.36
C ILE A 124 0.90 16.32 22.65
N TYR A 125 2.09 16.53 23.22
CA TYR A 125 2.66 17.84 23.44
C TYR A 125 3.62 18.15 22.30
N GLY A 126 3.46 19.32 21.66
CA GLY A 126 4.47 19.80 20.73
C GLY A 126 5.74 20.18 21.50
N ARG A 127 6.90 20.29 20.83
CA ARG A 127 8.14 20.72 21.51
C ARG A 127 8.06 22.16 22.04
N CYS A 128 7.02 22.91 21.66
CA CYS A 128 6.67 24.19 22.25
C CYS A 128 6.10 24.09 23.68
N GLY A 129 5.96 22.87 24.24
CA GLY A 129 5.43 22.62 25.59
C GLY A 129 3.91 22.65 25.70
N ASN A 130 3.19 22.91 24.60
CA ASN A 130 1.73 23.00 24.58
C ASN A 130 1.09 21.76 23.97
N ARG A 131 -0.14 21.47 24.43
CA ARG A 131 -0.95 20.36 23.92
C ARG A 131 -1.48 20.64 22.52
N LEU A 132 -1.42 19.64 21.65
CA LEU A 132 -2.02 19.68 20.32
C LEU A 132 -3.49 19.28 20.43
N ASN A 133 -4.38 20.26 20.63
CA ASN A 133 -5.79 20.01 20.96
C ASN A 133 -6.81 20.67 20.02
N ARG A 134 -6.37 21.47 19.05
CA ARG A 134 -7.23 22.05 18.01
C ARG A 134 -7.27 21.13 16.81
N SER A 135 -8.43 20.57 16.48
CA SER A 135 -8.63 19.79 15.26
C SER A 135 -8.55 20.69 14.02
N VAL A 136 -7.90 20.20 12.96
CA VAL A 136 -7.79 20.88 11.67
C VAL A 136 -8.06 19.87 10.56
N SER A 137 -8.75 20.30 9.50
CA SER A 137 -8.98 19.50 8.31
C SER A 137 -7.88 19.71 7.27
N LEU A 138 -7.63 18.66 6.50
CA LEU A 138 -6.77 18.71 5.32
C LEU A 138 -7.54 19.37 4.17
N ALA A 139 -6.88 20.26 3.42
CA ALA A 139 -7.45 20.88 2.24
C ALA A 139 -7.72 19.84 1.16
N GLN A 140 -8.97 19.75 0.71
CA GLN A 140 -9.36 18.87 -0.38
C GLN A 140 -9.20 19.62 -1.71
N LEU A 141 -7.96 19.79 -2.14
CA LEU A 141 -7.62 20.45 -3.42
C LEU A 141 -7.49 19.48 -4.60
N CYS A 142 -7.34 18.20 -4.31
CA CYS A 142 -7.06 17.19 -5.31
C CYS A 142 -8.35 16.73 -5.99
N ASN A 143 -8.33 16.54 -7.30
CA ASN A 143 -9.45 15.98 -8.06
C ASN A 143 -9.01 14.67 -8.72
N GLY A 144 -8.70 13.66 -7.91
CA GLY A 144 -8.08 12.42 -8.35
C GLY A 144 -6.65 12.59 -8.89
N PHE A 145 -6.14 11.53 -9.51
CA PHE A 145 -4.75 11.40 -9.93
C PHE A 145 -4.53 11.79 -11.39
N VAL A 146 -5.49 11.51 -12.27
CA VAL A 146 -5.39 11.78 -13.72
C VAL A 146 -6.33 12.87 -14.21
N LYS A 147 -6.01 13.52 -15.33
CA LYS A 147 -6.83 14.62 -15.90
C LYS A 147 -8.15 14.12 -16.50
N GLY A 148 -9.24 14.85 -16.25
CA GLY A 148 -10.62 14.42 -16.58
C GLY A 148 -10.97 14.27 -18.05
N ALA A 149 -10.33 15.01 -18.96
CA ALA A 149 -10.65 14.97 -20.39
C ALA A 149 -10.00 13.78 -21.13
N THR A 150 -9.40 12.82 -20.42
CA THR A 150 -8.62 11.73 -21.02
C THR A 150 -9.34 10.39 -20.92
N THR A 151 -9.36 9.66 -22.04
CA THR A 151 -9.75 8.25 -22.09
C THR A 151 -8.51 7.39 -22.19
N PHE A 152 -8.60 6.20 -21.60
CA PHE A 152 -7.51 5.24 -21.52
C PHE A 152 -7.93 3.89 -22.05
N VAL A 153 -6.97 3.17 -22.61
CA VAL A 153 -7.07 1.77 -22.99
C VAL A 153 -6.27 0.96 -21.98
N ILE A 154 -6.93 0.01 -21.34
CA ILE A 154 -6.40 -0.82 -20.26
C ILE A 154 -6.37 -2.26 -20.75
N THR A 155 -5.22 -2.91 -20.74
CA THR A 155 -5.11 -4.34 -21.10
C THR A 155 -5.59 -5.23 -19.96
N ASP A 156 -5.78 -6.51 -20.24
CA ASP A 156 -6.19 -7.49 -19.22
C ASP A 156 -5.21 -7.54 -18.03
N ASP A 157 -3.92 -7.32 -18.26
CA ASP A 157 -2.89 -7.22 -17.21
C ASP A 157 -2.78 -5.82 -16.56
N LEU A 158 -3.83 -5.00 -16.65
CA LEU A 158 -3.96 -3.66 -16.07
C LEU A 158 -2.95 -2.63 -16.55
N PHE A 159 -2.28 -2.87 -17.68
CA PHE A 159 -1.40 -1.86 -18.27
C PHE A 159 -2.27 -0.73 -18.83
N VAL A 160 -2.08 0.48 -18.31
CA VAL A 160 -2.84 1.68 -18.70
C VAL A 160 -2.10 2.45 -19.78
N SER A 161 -2.75 2.62 -20.92
CA SER A 161 -2.23 3.42 -22.03
C SER A 161 -3.21 4.53 -22.38
N PRO A 162 -2.74 5.72 -22.77
CA PRO A 162 -3.63 6.79 -23.18
C PRO A 162 -4.27 6.42 -24.52
N HIS A 163 -5.55 6.75 -24.70
CA HIS A 163 -6.19 6.59 -25.99
C HIS A 163 -5.49 7.50 -27.01
N SER A 164 -4.83 6.91 -28.00
CA SER A 164 -4.18 7.65 -29.07
C SER A 164 -5.10 7.73 -30.27
N ILE A 165 -5.37 8.94 -30.76
CA ILE A 165 -6.09 9.18 -32.02
C ILE A 165 -5.39 8.46 -33.20
N ASN A 166 -4.09 8.16 -33.08
CA ASN A 166 -3.26 7.57 -34.13
C ASN A 166 -3.23 6.03 -34.10
N HIS A 167 -3.74 5.36 -33.06
CA HIS A 167 -3.80 3.91 -32.99
C HIS A 167 -5.26 3.47 -32.99
N THR A 168 -5.71 3.00 -34.15
CA THR A 168 -7.06 2.49 -34.29
C THR A 168 -7.23 1.18 -33.52
N LEU A 169 -8.47 0.82 -33.17
CA LEU A 169 -8.82 -0.50 -32.63
C LEU A 169 -8.26 -1.65 -33.49
N LEU A 170 -8.12 -1.44 -34.80
CA LEU A 170 -7.51 -2.39 -35.73
C LEU A 170 -6.00 -2.56 -35.51
N ASP A 171 -5.27 -1.50 -35.14
CA ASP A 171 -3.83 -1.58 -34.86
C ASP A 171 -3.57 -2.35 -33.56
N LEU A 172 -4.38 -2.09 -32.53
CA LEU A 172 -4.37 -2.84 -31.27
C LEU A 172 -4.67 -4.33 -31.50
N ILE A 173 -5.68 -4.65 -32.31
CA ILE A 173 -6.04 -6.04 -32.66
C ILE A 173 -4.93 -6.73 -33.46
N LYS A 174 -4.31 -6.04 -34.43
CA LYS A 174 -3.19 -6.59 -35.22
C LYS A 174 -1.97 -6.86 -34.35
N ASN A 175 -1.66 -5.97 -33.40
CA ASN A 175 -0.55 -6.15 -32.46
C ASN A 175 -0.74 -7.38 -31.56
N LEU A 176 -1.98 -7.79 -31.30
CA LEU A 176 -2.30 -9.03 -30.59
C LEU A 176 -2.20 -10.30 -31.47
N GLY A 177 -1.78 -10.17 -32.74
CA GLY A 177 -1.59 -11.30 -33.66
C GLY A 177 -2.89 -11.90 -34.21
N MET A 178 -4.04 -11.22 -34.01
CA MET A 178 -5.32 -11.69 -34.52
C MET A 178 -5.51 -11.33 -35.99
N LYS A 179 -5.89 -12.33 -36.81
CA LYS A 179 -6.12 -12.16 -38.26
C LYS A 179 -7.56 -11.82 -38.62
N ASN A 180 -8.54 -12.23 -37.80
CA ASN A 180 -9.96 -12.01 -38.03
C ASN A 180 -10.58 -11.22 -36.88
N THR A 181 -11.37 -10.19 -37.21
CA THR A 181 -12.12 -9.36 -36.24
C THR A 181 -13.49 -9.93 -35.88
N SER A 182 -13.93 -11.01 -36.55
CA SER A 182 -15.25 -11.62 -36.38
C SER A 182 -15.47 -12.26 -35.01
N SER A 183 -14.40 -12.58 -34.28
CA SER A 183 -14.44 -13.17 -32.94
C SER A 183 -14.30 -12.14 -31.81
N VAL A 184 -14.46 -10.85 -32.12
CA VAL A 184 -14.35 -9.75 -31.15
C VAL A 184 -15.72 -9.12 -30.90
N LYS A 185 -16.07 -8.95 -29.62
CA LYS A 185 -17.34 -8.37 -29.19
C LYS A 185 -17.11 -7.24 -28.19
N GLU A 186 -17.83 -6.13 -28.36
CA GLU A 186 -17.93 -5.06 -27.37
C GLU A 186 -18.96 -5.44 -26.28
N MET A 187 -18.59 -5.22 -25.02
CA MET A 187 -19.44 -5.49 -23.86
C MET A 187 -19.31 -4.34 -22.85
N THR A 188 -20.42 -3.70 -22.51
CA THR A 188 -20.45 -2.70 -21.44
C THR A 188 -20.69 -3.36 -20.09
N VAL A 189 -19.89 -3.01 -19.09
CA VAL A 189 -20.02 -3.50 -17.72
C VAL A 189 -20.07 -2.33 -16.74
N ASN A 190 -20.80 -2.52 -15.64
CA ASN A 190 -20.80 -1.59 -14.52
C ASN A 190 -19.95 -2.16 -13.38
N VAL A 191 -19.11 -1.31 -12.81
CA VAL A 191 -18.21 -1.58 -11.71
C VAL A 191 -18.77 -0.92 -10.46
N THR A 192 -19.14 -1.73 -9.48
CA THR A 192 -19.61 -1.32 -8.14
C THR A 192 -18.46 -1.42 -7.14
N LYS A 193 -18.66 -0.93 -5.91
CA LYS A 193 -17.67 -1.02 -4.82
C LYS A 193 -17.20 -2.45 -4.56
N GLU A 194 -18.12 -3.43 -4.58
CA GLU A 194 -17.79 -4.84 -4.42
C GLU A 194 -16.89 -5.35 -5.57
N LYS A 195 -17.19 -4.97 -6.82
CA LYS A 195 -16.35 -5.34 -7.97
C LYS A 195 -14.98 -4.67 -7.94
N VAL A 196 -14.85 -3.46 -7.38
CA VAL A 196 -13.53 -2.83 -7.18
C VAL A 196 -12.71 -3.62 -6.15
N LEU A 197 -13.35 -4.12 -5.09
CA LEU A 197 -12.69 -4.96 -4.10
C LEU A 197 -12.24 -6.30 -4.71
N ASP A 198 -13.09 -6.96 -5.50
CA ASP A 198 -12.72 -8.16 -6.27
C ASP A 198 -11.61 -7.87 -7.28
N LEU A 199 -11.64 -6.70 -7.94
CA LEU A 199 -10.58 -6.27 -8.86
C LEU A 199 -9.24 -6.10 -8.14
N LEU A 200 -9.23 -5.53 -6.92
CA LEU A 200 -8.01 -5.45 -6.11
C LEU A 200 -7.46 -6.85 -5.84
N LYS A 201 -8.31 -7.80 -5.40
CA LYS A 201 -7.89 -9.20 -5.16
C LYS A 201 -7.32 -9.85 -6.42
N CYS A 202 -8.03 -9.72 -7.55
CA CYS A 202 -7.56 -10.21 -8.85
C CYS A 202 -6.25 -9.56 -9.27
N SER A 203 -6.06 -8.25 -9.06
CA SER A 203 -4.85 -7.54 -9.46
C SER A 203 -3.60 -8.04 -8.75
N LEU A 204 -3.74 -8.53 -7.51
CA LEU A 204 -2.65 -9.04 -6.68
C LEU A 204 -2.31 -10.50 -6.98
N LEU A 205 -3.25 -11.28 -7.53
CA LEU A 205 -3.16 -12.74 -7.66
C LEU A 205 -3.13 -13.24 -9.11
N SER A 206 -3.83 -12.56 -10.02
CA SER A 206 -4.04 -12.99 -11.40
C SER A 206 -3.15 -12.23 -12.37
N LYS A 207 -2.86 -12.86 -13.52
CA LYS A 207 -2.27 -12.22 -14.70
C LYS A 207 -3.31 -11.67 -15.67
N THR A 208 -4.58 -12.01 -15.47
CA THR A 208 -5.73 -11.65 -16.32
C THR A 208 -6.93 -11.17 -15.47
N PRO A 209 -6.74 -10.16 -14.61
CA PRO A 209 -7.75 -9.71 -13.65
C PRO A 209 -9.07 -9.24 -14.29
N LEU A 210 -9.06 -8.63 -15.48
CA LEU A 210 -10.30 -8.17 -16.11
C LEU A 210 -11.11 -9.37 -16.63
N THR A 211 -10.45 -10.36 -17.24
CA THR A 211 -11.08 -11.61 -17.64
C THR A 211 -11.66 -12.35 -16.43
N ASP A 212 -10.90 -12.50 -15.36
CA ASP A 212 -11.33 -13.25 -14.18
C ASP A 212 -12.54 -12.58 -13.50
N LEU A 213 -12.51 -11.24 -13.40
CA LEU A 213 -13.57 -10.45 -12.78
C LEU A 213 -14.86 -10.44 -13.62
N PHE A 214 -14.77 -10.19 -14.93
CA PHE A 214 -15.96 -9.91 -15.74
C PHE A 214 -16.49 -11.12 -16.52
N LEU A 215 -15.65 -12.12 -16.79
CA LEU A 215 -16.02 -13.30 -17.59
C LEU A 215 -16.11 -14.59 -16.75
N GLY A 216 -15.96 -14.49 -15.43
CA GLY A 216 -16.38 -15.54 -14.48
C GLY A 216 -15.46 -16.76 -14.44
N LYS A 217 -14.20 -16.64 -14.89
CA LYS A 217 -13.18 -17.61 -14.50
C LYS A 217 -12.79 -17.24 -13.07
N LYS A 218 -13.27 -18.01 -12.08
CA LYS A 218 -12.66 -17.97 -10.75
C LYS A 218 -11.14 -18.03 -10.98
N PRO A 219 -10.34 -17.09 -10.44
CA PRO A 219 -8.91 -17.18 -10.63
C PRO A 219 -8.50 -18.57 -10.19
N SER A 220 -7.79 -19.28 -11.06
CA SER A 220 -7.08 -20.48 -10.68
C SER A 220 -6.03 -20.04 -9.66
N ILE A 221 -6.42 -19.95 -8.39
CA ILE A 221 -5.55 -19.71 -7.23
C ILE A 221 -4.51 -20.85 -7.14
N GLU A 222 -4.76 -21.96 -7.84
CA GLU A 222 -3.76 -22.96 -8.17
C GLU A 222 -2.67 -22.36 -9.07
N ARG A 223 -1.60 -21.89 -8.40
CA ARG A 223 -0.19 -21.77 -8.87
C ARG A 223 0.41 -20.36 -8.69
N LEU A 224 0.50 -19.94 -7.43
CA LEU A 224 1.56 -19.04 -6.97
C LEU A 224 2.40 -19.72 -5.88
N MET A 225 2.79 -20.98 -6.11
CA MET A 225 4.00 -21.50 -5.47
C MET A 225 5.19 -20.90 -6.24
N MET A 226 5.95 -20.06 -5.55
CA MET A 226 7.12 -19.36 -6.07
C MET A 226 8.11 -20.30 -6.74
N GLN A 227 8.63 -19.90 -7.92
CA GLN A 227 10.04 -20.14 -8.22
C GLN A 227 10.80 -18.92 -7.70
N SER A 228 11.41 -19.11 -6.53
CA SER A 228 12.38 -18.19 -5.96
C SER A 228 13.64 -18.19 -6.83
N ILE A 229 13.75 -17.22 -7.74
CA ILE A 229 15.06 -16.77 -8.19
C ILE A 229 15.37 -15.52 -7.38
N ILE A 230 16.22 -15.68 -6.38
CA ILE A 230 16.93 -14.58 -5.73
C ILE A 230 17.88 -14.05 -6.83
N SER A 231 17.42 -13.07 -7.60
CA SER A 231 18.34 -12.19 -8.31
C SER A 231 18.75 -11.13 -7.30
N SER A 232 20.04 -11.07 -6.97
CA SER A 232 20.63 -9.92 -6.32
C SER A 232 20.33 -8.70 -7.19
N CYS A 233 19.62 -7.72 -6.64
CA CYS A 233 19.38 -6.44 -7.30
C CYS A 233 19.94 -5.37 -6.39
N ASP A 234 20.64 -4.39 -6.99
CA ASP A 234 21.16 -3.22 -6.27
C ASP A 234 19.98 -2.46 -5.64
N VAL A 235 19.98 -2.37 -4.32
CA VAL A 235 18.91 -1.74 -3.54
C VAL A 235 19.18 -0.24 -3.46
N GLU A 236 18.24 0.55 -3.97
CA GLU A 236 18.07 1.92 -3.50
C GLU A 236 17.08 1.92 -2.32
N ASN A 237 17.66 2.18 -1.14
CA ASN A 237 17.12 2.17 0.22
C ASN A 237 15.62 2.52 0.41
N ILE A 238 14.79 1.50 0.69
CA ILE A 238 13.47 1.66 1.36
C ILE A 238 13.65 2.07 2.83
N PHE A 239 14.72 1.57 3.46
CA PHE A 239 15.02 1.76 4.86
C PHE A 239 16.21 2.72 5.01
N CYS A 240 16.27 3.47 6.12
CA CYS A 240 17.39 4.37 6.40
C CYS A 240 18.72 3.58 6.36
N SER A 241 19.79 4.16 5.79
CA SER A 241 21.08 3.49 5.54
C SER A 241 21.80 2.97 6.79
N ASP A 242 21.29 3.29 7.98
CA ASP A 242 21.93 2.98 9.27
C ASP A 242 21.19 1.88 10.06
N VAL A 243 20.21 1.18 9.45
CA VAL A 243 19.54 0.06 10.13
C VAL A 243 20.53 -1.08 10.31
N GLN A 244 20.91 -1.34 11.55
CA GLN A 244 21.60 -2.56 11.98
C GLN A 244 20.87 -3.10 13.21
N ILE A 245 20.20 -4.23 13.05
CA ILE A 245 19.41 -4.85 14.10
C ILE A 245 19.96 -6.23 14.37
N THR A 246 20.38 -6.50 15.60
CA THR A 246 20.83 -7.84 16.00
C THR A 246 19.63 -8.65 16.46
N ILE A 247 19.45 -9.82 15.86
CA ILE A 247 18.38 -10.76 16.19
C ILE A 247 18.95 -12.15 16.46
N LYS A 248 18.22 -12.94 17.25
CA LYS A 248 18.49 -14.37 17.44
C LYS A 248 17.48 -15.18 16.65
N LEU A 249 17.94 -15.94 15.68
CA LEU A 249 17.15 -16.89 14.92
C LEU A 249 17.11 -18.24 15.64
N VAL A 250 15.95 -18.89 15.60
CA VAL A 250 15.80 -20.30 15.96
C VAL A 250 15.45 -21.08 14.70
N VAL A 251 16.39 -21.91 14.26
CA VAL A 251 16.37 -22.62 12.98
C VAL A 251 16.18 -24.10 13.24
N ARG A 252 15.40 -24.77 12.39
CA ARG A 252 15.29 -26.23 12.36
C ARG A 252 16.36 -26.80 11.44
N LYS A 253 17.23 -27.67 11.96
CA LYS A 253 18.38 -28.23 11.21
C LYS A 253 17.95 -29.19 10.09
N SER A 254 16.83 -29.88 10.26
CA SER A 254 16.37 -30.88 9.28
C SER A 254 15.94 -30.29 7.93
N ASP A 255 15.55 -29.02 7.87
CA ASP A 255 15.05 -28.37 6.65
C ASP A 255 15.54 -26.91 6.47
N ASP A 256 16.45 -26.44 7.33
CA ASP A 256 16.96 -25.07 7.39
C ASP A 256 15.85 -23.99 7.48
N ASN A 257 14.67 -24.34 7.99
CA ASN A 257 13.59 -23.37 8.17
C ASN A 257 13.77 -22.58 9.48
N ILE A 258 13.58 -21.27 9.41
CA ILE A 258 13.48 -20.42 10.58
C ILE A 258 12.10 -20.67 11.19
N LEU A 259 12.03 -21.00 12.49
CA LEU A 259 10.76 -21.10 13.20
C LEU A 259 10.30 -19.74 13.69
N TYR A 260 11.25 -19.00 14.28
CA TYR A 260 11.04 -17.63 14.74
C TYR A 260 12.38 -16.91 14.95
N ALA A 261 12.29 -15.59 15.03
CA ALA A 261 13.35 -14.68 15.43
C ALA A 261 12.98 -13.97 16.74
N LEU A 262 13.96 -13.78 17.61
CA LEU A 262 13.88 -12.93 18.79
C LEU A 262 14.65 -11.64 18.53
N GLY A 263 13.99 -10.50 18.76
CA GLY A 263 14.59 -9.18 18.59
C GLY A 263 14.04 -8.16 19.58
N GLY A 264 14.65 -6.98 19.60
CA GLY A 264 14.16 -5.85 20.38
C GLY A 264 12.92 -5.19 19.77
N ASN A 265 12.52 -4.06 20.34
CA ASN A 265 11.43 -3.24 19.81
C ASN A 265 11.76 -2.64 18.45
N ASP A 266 13.04 -2.39 18.15
CA ASP A 266 13.55 -1.98 16.84
C ASP A 266 13.22 -3.01 15.74
N PHE A 267 13.42 -4.29 16.01
CA PHE A 267 13.05 -5.38 15.09
C PHE A 267 11.54 -5.46 14.89
N ALA A 268 10.76 -5.44 15.97
CA ALA A 268 9.30 -5.47 15.86
C ALA A 268 8.77 -4.24 15.11
N ASN A 269 9.25 -3.04 15.42
CA ASN A 269 8.91 -1.80 14.69
C ASN A 269 9.24 -1.92 13.21
N LEU A 270 10.41 -2.46 12.84
CA LEU A 270 10.79 -2.69 11.44
C LEU A 270 9.75 -3.56 10.71
N ILE A 271 9.35 -4.68 11.30
CA ILE A 271 8.37 -5.59 10.68
C ILE A 271 6.98 -4.95 10.62
N ILE A 272 6.54 -4.26 11.68
CA ILE A 272 5.26 -3.52 11.72
C ILE A 272 5.22 -2.45 10.62
N ASN A 273 6.35 -1.75 10.40
CA ASN A 273 6.45 -0.70 9.40
C ASN A 273 6.16 -1.18 7.97
N PHE A 274 6.31 -2.47 7.67
CA PHE A 274 5.94 -3.01 6.36
C PHE A 274 4.48 -2.72 6.02
N LEU A 275 3.59 -2.80 7.01
CA LEU A 275 2.17 -2.53 6.81
C LEU A 275 1.88 -1.06 6.47
N THR A 276 2.82 -0.15 6.73
CA THR A 276 2.69 1.30 6.48
C THR A 276 3.06 1.72 5.07
N PHE A 277 3.77 0.87 4.34
CA PHE A 277 4.23 1.23 3.01
C PHE A 277 3.10 1.20 1.98
N PRO A 278 2.91 2.27 1.18
CA PRO A 278 1.98 2.23 0.05
C PRO A 278 2.47 1.25 -1.00
N LEU A 279 1.54 0.47 -1.57
CA LEU A 279 1.85 -0.60 -2.49
C LEU A 279 2.71 -0.15 -3.69
N GLY A 280 2.39 1.00 -4.28
CA GLY A 280 3.09 1.55 -5.44
C GLY A 280 4.56 1.87 -5.15
N GLY A 281 4.83 2.48 -4.00
CA GLY A 281 6.20 2.74 -3.57
C GLY A 281 6.99 1.45 -3.33
N VAL A 282 6.35 0.41 -2.79
CA VAL A 282 6.96 -0.92 -2.64
C VAL A 282 7.28 -1.51 -4.02
N LEU A 283 6.33 -1.48 -4.97
CA LEU A 283 6.52 -1.98 -6.34
C LEU A 283 7.64 -1.25 -7.09
N GLY A 284 7.77 0.07 -6.92
CA GLY A 284 8.85 0.85 -7.54
C GLY A 284 10.24 0.45 -7.08
N ARG A 285 10.35 -0.11 -5.87
CA ARG A 285 11.62 -0.57 -5.28
C ARG A 285 11.81 -2.08 -5.42
N LEU A 286 10.76 -2.84 -5.66
CA LEU A 286 10.80 -4.25 -6.06
C LEU A 286 11.23 -4.37 -7.54
N GLN A 287 12.50 -4.06 -7.85
CA GLN A 287 13.03 -4.33 -9.19
C GLN A 287 13.08 -5.84 -9.44
N GLY A 288 12.38 -6.30 -10.47
CA GLY A 288 12.34 -7.71 -10.89
C GLY A 288 10.98 -8.18 -11.43
N ASN A 289 10.97 -9.32 -12.11
CA ASN A 289 9.76 -9.93 -12.70
C ASN A 289 8.86 -10.66 -11.68
N ASN A 290 9.09 -10.50 -10.38
CA ASN A 290 8.39 -11.30 -9.37
C ASN A 290 7.04 -10.67 -9.00
N SER A 291 6.01 -11.45 -9.29
CA SER A 291 4.66 -11.06 -9.64
C SER A 291 3.71 -10.99 -8.46
N LEU A 292 3.39 -9.77 -8.01
CA LEU A 292 2.11 -9.52 -7.35
C LEU A 292 1.06 -9.34 -8.47
N GLY A 293 0.68 -10.45 -9.09
CA GLY A 293 -0.26 -10.48 -10.22
C GLY A 293 0.01 -9.45 -11.32
N SER A 294 -1.05 -8.77 -11.73
CA SER A 294 -1.08 -7.73 -12.75
C SER A 294 -0.87 -6.31 -12.20
N ILE A 295 -0.81 -6.11 -10.88
CA ILE A 295 -0.60 -4.77 -10.32
C ILE A 295 0.75 -4.16 -10.73
N ASN A 296 1.74 -5.01 -11.04
CA ASN A 296 3.02 -4.58 -11.61
C ASN A 296 2.85 -3.96 -13.02
N GLY A 297 1.92 -4.49 -13.84
CA GLY A 297 1.59 -3.93 -15.15
C GLY A 297 1.03 -2.51 -15.02
N LEU A 298 0.13 -2.31 -14.06
CA LEU A 298 -0.38 -0.98 -13.70
C LEU A 298 0.75 -0.04 -13.29
N HIS A 299 1.56 -0.40 -12.29
CA HIS A 299 2.66 0.43 -11.80
C HIS A 299 3.65 0.83 -12.92
N LYS A 300 4.06 -0.14 -13.75
CA LYS A 300 4.95 0.10 -14.90
C LYS A 300 4.34 1.08 -15.90
N SER A 301 3.05 0.89 -16.22
CA SER A 301 2.37 1.75 -17.18
C SER A 301 2.37 3.22 -16.71
N LEU A 302 2.04 3.47 -15.45
CA LEU A 302 2.00 4.82 -14.86
C LEU A 302 3.38 5.48 -14.77
N THR A 303 4.44 4.68 -14.57
CA THR A 303 5.83 5.18 -14.62
C THR A 303 6.16 5.80 -15.98
N THR A 304 5.72 5.15 -17.06
CA THR A 304 5.99 5.58 -18.45
C THR A 304 5.11 6.72 -18.97
N LEU A 305 3.97 6.99 -18.32
CA LEU A 305 3.07 8.06 -18.74
C LEU A 305 3.70 9.44 -18.54
N ASN A 306 3.48 10.33 -19.52
CA ASN A 306 3.91 11.72 -19.45
C ASN A 306 3.20 12.46 -18.30
N GLU A 307 3.99 13.02 -17.39
CA GLU A 307 3.54 13.70 -16.18
C GLU A 307 2.60 14.87 -16.48
N ASP A 308 3.09 15.84 -17.26
CA ASP A 308 2.38 17.09 -17.56
C ASP A 308 1.08 16.89 -18.35
N LYS A 309 1.00 15.81 -19.13
CA LYS A 309 -0.14 15.55 -20.01
C LYS A 309 -1.26 14.80 -19.31
N TYR A 310 -0.94 13.82 -18.47
CA TYR A 310 -1.93 12.85 -17.98
C TYR A 310 -2.25 12.97 -16.50
N PHE A 311 -1.33 13.47 -15.66
CA PHE A 311 -1.54 13.58 -14.21
C PHE A 311 -2.04 14.97 -13.81
N THR A 312 -2.78 15.03 -12.70
CA THR A 312 -3.29 16.31 -12.17
C THR A 312 -2.16 17.21 -11.65
N SER A 313 -1.10 16.61 -11.10
CA SER A 313 0.13 17.29 -10.68
C SER A 313 1.31 16.30 -10.69
N LYS A 314 2.54 16.83 -10.57
CA LYS A 314 3.73 16.02 -10.32
C LYS A 314 3.59 15.21 -9.04
N GLU A 315 3.04 15.83 -8.00
CA GLU A 315 2.82 15.17 -6.71
C GLU A 315 1.86 13.98 -6.83
N ALA A 316 0.79 14.09 -7.63
CA ALA A 316 -0.12 12.99 -7.89
C ALA A 316 0.60 11.75 -8.43
N LYS A 317 1.59 11.93 -9.32
CA LYS A 317 2.42 10.84 -9.85
C LYS A 317 3.39 10.30 -8.78
N ASN A 318 4.04 11.17 -8.02
CA ASN A 318 4.95 10.77 -6.95
C ASN A 318 4.25 9.88 -5.90
N ARG A 319 3.01 10.23 -5.52
CA ARG A 319 2.19 9.44 -4.58
C ARG A 319 1.91 8.01 -5.02
N LEU A 320 1.97 7.74 -6.32
CA LEU A 320 1.70 6.43 -6.91
C LEU A 320 2.95 5.56 -7.03
N LEU A 321 4.14 6.17 -7.10
CA LEU A 321 5.36 5.49 -7.51
C LEU A 321 6.48 5.52 -6.45
N GLU A 322 6.40 6.42 -5.46
CA GLU A 322 7.50 6.67 -4.54
C GLU A 322 7.13 6.44 -3.06
N LEU A 323 8.08 5.86 -2.31
CA LEU A 323 8.05 5.83 -0.84
C LEU A 323 8.61 7.15 -0.31
N ARG A 324 7.80 8.22 -0.32
CA ARG A 324 8.20 9.51 0.25
C ARG A 324 7.56 9.78 1.60
N LEU A 325 8.35 10.35 2.51
CA LEU A 325 7.84 10.98 3.71
C LEU A 325 7.04 12.23 3.31
N LEU A 326 5.77 12.25 3.70
CA LEU A 326 4.92 13.41 3.44
C LEU A 326 5.35 14.61 4.26
N GLN A 327 5.44 15.75 3.59
CA GLN A 327 5.61 17.03 4.24
C GLN A 327 4.25 17.71 4.39
N TYR A 328 4.02 18.28 5.56
CA TYR A 328 2.78 18.98 5.89
C TYR A 328 3.05 20.47 5.94
N TYR A 329 2.13 21.26 5.41
CA TYR A 329 2.20 22.71 5.40
C TYR A 329 0.91 23.28 5.94
N CYS A 330 0.99 24.45 6.57
CA CYS A 330 -0.15 25.15 7.11
C CYS A 330 -0.24 26.55 6.52
N HIS A 331 -1.45 26.93 6.13
CA HIS A 331 -1.79 28.31 5.79
C HIS A 331 -2.68 28.91 6.87
N HIS A 332 -2.44 30.17 7.20
CA HIS A 332 -3.21 30.95 8.15
C HIS A 332 -3.84 32.13 7.42
N GLN A 333 -5.17 32.21 7.45
CA GLN A 333 -5.88 33.41 7.03
C GLN A 333 -6.17 34.26 8.27
N CYS A 334 -5.53 35.44 8.35
CA CYS A 334 -5.73 36.39 9.45
C CYS A 334 -6.76 37.45 9.06
N ASP A 335 -7.57 37.88 10.03
CA ASP A 335 -8.37 39.10 9.90
C ASP A 335 -7.43 40.32 9.98
N PRO A 336 -7.32 41.17 8.95
CA PRO A 336 -6.48 42.36 9.01
C PRO A 336 -6.91 43.35 10.09
N SER A 337 -8.13 43.24 10.61
CA SER A 337 -8.71 44.18 11.57
C SER A 337 -8.56 43.79 13.04
N ASP A 338 -8.22 42.53 13.34
CA ASP A 338 -8.26 41.98 14.71
C ASP A 338 -7.08 41.04 15.03
N ASP A 339 -6.16 40.80 14.08
CA ASP A 339 -5.03 39.86 14.20
C ASP A 339 -5.44 38.44 14.65
N ARG A 340 -6.73 38.11 14.53
CA ARG A 340 -7.28 36.79 14.85
C ARG A 340 -7.19 35.88 13.64
N ILE A 341 -6.78 34.63 13.88
CA ILE A 341 -6.78 33.56 12.87
C ILE A 341 -8.21 33.14 12.58
N ILE A 342 -8.70 33.40 11.36
CA ILE A 342 -10.06 33.05 10.91
C ILE A 342 -10.12 31.60 10.47
N HIS A 343 -9.16 31.17 9.64
CA HIS A 343 -9.09 29.82 9.09
C HIS A 343 -7.66 29.27 9.12
N VAL A 344 -7.56 27.98 9.42
CA VAL A 344 -6.32 27.21 9.35
C VAL A 344 -6.59 26.03 8.43
N GLN A 345 -5.80 25.89 7.38
CA GLN A 345 -5.92 24.79 6.44
C GLN A 345 -4.57 24.08 6.31
N LEU A 346 -4.60 22.75 6.35
CA LEU A 346 -3.41 21.91 6.16
C LEU A 346 -3.31 21.46 4.71
N TYR A 347 -2.08 21.39 4.21
CA TYR A 347 -1.75 20.96 2.86
C TYR A 347 -0.67 19.89 2.93
N LYS A 348 -0.73 18.92 2.01
CA LYS A 348 0.35 17.99 1.73
C LYS A 348 0.93 18.37 0.36
N SER A 349 2.13 18.93 0.30
CA SER A 349 2.75 19.30 -0.98
C SER A 349 4.24 19.57 -0.81
N ASP A 350 5.02 19.44 -1.88
CA ASP A 350 6.38 19.98 -2.02
C ASP A 350 6.41 21.22 -2.95
N GLU A 351 5.24 21.68 -3.42
CA GLU A 351 5.13 22.74 -4.42
C GLU A 351 5.41 24.13 -3.81
N ASP A 352 6.28 24.88 -4.47
CA ASP A 352 6.49 26.31 -4.23
C ASP A 352 5.20 27.07 -4.51
N TRP A 353 4.52 27.52 -3.45
CA TRP A 353 3.37 28.40 -3.53
C TRP A 353 3.85 29.82 -3.86
N SER A 354 4.34 30.04 -5.08
CA SER A 354 4.86 31.32 -5.57
C SER A 354 3.72 32.31 -5.85
N GLY A 355 2.95 32.64 -4.82
CA GLY A 355 1.77 33.49 -4.90
C GLY A 355 1.53 34.26 -3.62
N GLY A 356 2.56 34.93 -3.06
CA GLY A 356 2.40 35.93 -1.98
C GLY A 356 1.79 35.44 -0.65
N VAL A 357 1.55 34.14 -0.51
CA VAL A 357 0.93 33.51 0.65
C VAL A 357 2.00 32.81 1.47
N THR A 358 2.09 33.10 2.77
CA THR A 358 3.06 32.46 3.68
C THR A 358 2.54 31.10 4.14
N PHE A 359 3.25 30.04 3.76
CA PHE A 359 3.04 28.68 4.26
C PHE A 359 4.12 28.34 5.29
N SER A 360 3.74 27.65 6.36
CA SER A 360 4.69 27.14 7.35
C SER A 360 4.75 25.62 7.28
N LYS A 361 5.96 25.07 7.08
CA LYS A 361 6.21 23.63 7.17
C LYS A 361 5.93 23.15 8.59
N MET A 362 5.24 22.02 8.68
CA MET A 362 4.84 21.37 9.92
C MET A 362 5.68 20.11 10.16
N GLU A 363 6.10 19.92 11.40
CA GLU A 363 6.75 18.73 11.93
C GLU A 363 5.68 17.85 12.58
N LEU A 364 5.56 16.62 12.07
CA LEU A 364 4.69 15.61 12.68
C LEU A 364 5.33 15.12 13.97
N VAL A 365 4.58 15.23 15.07
CA VAL A 365 4.93 14.64 16.36
C VAL A 365 4.06 13.40 16.54
N THR A 366 4.72 12.26 16.71
CA THR A 366 4.07 10.97 16.98
C THR A 366 4.47 10.50 18.38
N ASP A 367 3.62 9.70 19.01
CA ASP A 367 4.02 8.99 20.25
C ASP A 367 4.94 7.86 19.79
N GLU A 368 6.24 8.13 19.82
CA GLU A 368 7.31 7.33 19.18
C GLU A 368 7.46 5.96 19.86
N ASP A 369 6.63 5.00 19.45
CA ASP A 369 6.94 3.59 19.19
C ASP A 369 5.64 2.77 19.08
N TYR A 370 5.50 1.95 18.02
CA TYR A 370 4.34 1.05 17.89
C TYR A 370 4.32 0.01 19.02
N VAL A 371 5.49 -0.34 19.53
CA VAL A 371 5.68 -1.36 20.54
C VAL A 371 6.36 -0.81 21.79
N LYS A 372 6.15 -1.47 22.93
CA LYS A 372 6.67 -1.01 24.21
C LYS A 372 8.20 -0.97 24.20
N ARG A 373 8.79 0.17 24.57
CA ARG A 373 10.26 0.32 24.71
C ARG A 373 10.85 -0.72 25.66
N SER A 374 12.04 -1.22 25.32
CA SER A 374 12.81 -2.21 26.12
C SER A 374 12.12 -3.58 26.31
N GLN A 375 11.15 -3.91 25.44
CA GLN A 375 10.50 -5.22 25.40
C GLN A 375 11.12 -6.06 24.25
N MET A 376 11.38 -7.34 24.51
CA MET A 376 11.72 -8.29 23.44
C MET A 376 10.46 -8.80 22.77
N TYR A 377 10.56 -9.09 21.48
CA TYR A 377 9.49 -9.61 20.64
C TYR A 377 9.94 -10.89 19.95
N LEU A 378 9.01 -11.82 19.85
CA LEU A 378 9.11 -12.98 18.98
C LEU A 378 8.40 -12.67 17.67
N VAL A 379 9.05 -13.00 16.56
CA VAL A 379 8.48 -12.91 15.21
C VAL A 379 8.61 -14.27 14.55
N THR A 380 7.50 -14.90 14.19
CA THR A 380 7.50 -16.19 13.50
C THR A 380 7.88 -16.04 12.02
N ASP A 381 8.14 -17.16 11.33
CA ASP A 381 8.47 -17.15 9.90
C ASP A 381 7.38 -16.48 9.02
N ASP A 382 6.12 -16.62 9.41
CA ASP A 382 4.96 -15.96 8.81
C ASP A 382 4.68 -14.54 9.36
N LEU A 383 5.68 -13.94 10.03
CA LEU A 383 5.69 -12.57 10.58
C LEU A 383 4.62 -12.29 11.64
N VAL A 384 4.14 -13.30 12.37
CA VAL A 384 3.30 -13.07 13.56
C VAL A 384 4.19 -12.50 14.67
N ILE A 385 3.84 -11.31 15.15
CA ILE A 385 4.56 -10.63 16.23
C ILE A 385 3.88 -10.91 17.56
N GLU A 386 4.65 -11.34 18.56
CA GLU A 386 4.17 -11.61 19.92
C GLU A 386 5.16 -11.03 20.95
N PRO A 387 4.72 -10.36 22.04
CA PRO A 387 5.62 -9.95 23.12
C PRO A 387 6.30 -11.16 23.78
N TRP A 388 7.62 -11.10 23.93
CA TRP A 388 8.36 -12.16 24.62
C TRP A 388 8.24 -12.01 26.14
N LEU A 389 7.45 -12.88 26.76
CA LEU A 389 7.13 -12.78 28.19
C LEU A 389 8.16 -13.43 29.12
N SER A 390 8.81 -14.54 28.72
CA SER A 390 9.74 -15.27 29.59
C SER A 390 10.54 -16.34 28.83
N PRO A 391 11.78 -16.68 29.25
CA PRO A 391 12.49 -17.87 28.78
C PRO A 391 11.72 -19.19 28.96
N ILE A 392 10.79 -19.26 29.93
CA ILE A 392 9.93 -20.44 30.15
C ILE A 392 8.94 -20.62 28.98
N SER A 393 8.62 -19.55 28.25
CA SER A 393 7.77 -19.61 27.04
C SER A 393 8.41 -20.40 25.90
N SER A 394 9.71 -20.75 25.98
CA SER A 394 10.35 -21.66 25.02
C SER A 394 9.69 -23.05 24.97
N LEU A 395 9.15 -23.53 26.10
CA LEU A 395 8.39 -24.79 26.17
C LEU A 395 7.04 -24.71 25.43
N TYR A 396 6.36 -23.57 25.51
CA TYR A 396 5.14 -23.33 24.72
C TYR A 396 5.45 -23.35 23.22
N LEU A 397 6.56 -22.74 22.81
CA LEU A 397 6.99 -22.70 21.41
C LEU A 397 7.42 -24.08 20.91
N HIS A 398 8.10 -24.88 21.73
CA HIS A 398 8.40 -26.27 21.42
C HIS A 398 7.13 -27.09 21.15
N ASN A 399 6.10 -26.92 21.99
CA ASN A 399 4.79 -27.56 21.78
C ASN A 399 4.07 -27.04 20.52
N ARG A 400 4.18 -25.74 20.22
CA ARG A 400 3.58 -25.10 19.05
C ARG A 400 4.18 -25.64 17.74
N PHE A 401 5.50 -25.71 17.65
CA PHE A 401 6.22 -26.13 16.43
C PHE A 401 6.45 -27.63 16.33
N LYS A 402 6.18 -28.40 17.39
CA LYS A 402 6.31 -29.88 17.44
C LYS A 402 7.67 -30.38 16.93
N THR A 403 8.73 -29.59 17.14
CA THR A 403 10.08 -29.86 16.62
C THR A 403 10.99 -30.34 17.75
N PRO A 404 11.68 -31.50 17.62
CA PRO A 404 12.59 -32.01 18.65
C PRO A 404 13.65 -30.98 19.03
N LEU A 405 14.01 -30.88 20.32
CA LEU A 405 15.00 -29.89 20.79
C LEU A 405 16.37 -30.09 20.13
N ASP A 406 16.77 -31.33 19.87
CA ASP A 406 18.06 -31.65 19.25
C ASP A 406 18.15 -31.19 17.77
N ASP A 407 16.98 -30.98 17.15
CA ASP A 407 16.84 -30.47 15.78
C ASP A 407 16.78 -28.93 15.72
N LEU A 408 16.93 -28.24 16.85
CA LEU A 408 16.95 -26.77 16.91
C LEU A 408 18.38 -26.24 16.99
N GLU A 409 18.61 -25.12 16.30
CA GLU A 409 19.84 -24.33 16.35
C GLU A 409 19.51 -22.86 16.60
N GLU A 410 20.29 -22.23 17.47
CA GLU A 410 20.22 -20.78 17.68
C GLU A 410 21.34 -20.09 16.90
N LYS A 411 21.00 -19.12 16.05
CA LYS A 411 21.97 -18.32 15.28
C LYS A 411 21.75 -16.84 15.55
N VAL A 412 22.78 -16.14 16.01
CA VAL A 412 22.72 -14.68 16.18
C VAL A 412 23.21 -14.04 14.89
N VAL A 413 22.39 -13.15 14.32
CA VAL A 413 22.70 -12.45 13.07
C VAL A 413 22.38 -10.96 13.21
N THR A 414 23.04 -10.15 12.41
CA THR A 414 22.71 -8.73 12.25
C THR A 414 22.05 -8.54 10.90
N ILE A 415 20.84 -7.97 10.89
CA ILE A 415 20.12 -7.64 9.67
C ILE A 415 20.24 -6.14 9.40
N GLY A 416 20.39 -5.77 8.13
CA GLY A 416 20.38 -4.40 7.68
C GLY A 416 19.29 -4.13 6.64
N THR A 417 19.48 -3.10 5.84
CA THR A 417 18.52 -2.67 4.80
C THR A 417 18.25 -3.77 3.76
N GLU A 418 19.29 -4.49 3.33
CA GLU A 418 19.19 -5.58 2.35
C GLU A 418 18.33 -6.74 2.86
N GLU A 419 18.58 -7.17 4.10
CA GLU A 419 17.81 -8.23 4.76
C GLU A 419 16.36 -7.78 5.01
N SER A 420 16.17 -6.53 5.46
CA SER A 420 14.83 -5.96 5.69
C SER A 420 13.99 -5.96 4.42
N TYR A 421 14.60 -5.56 3.31
CA TYR A 421 13.99 -5.61 1.99
C TYR A 421 13.70 -7.03 1.55
N SER A 422 14.62 -7.96 1.77
CA SER A 422 14.46 -9.37 1.41
C SER A 422 13.32 -10.03 2.19
N ILE A 423 13.17 -9.71 3.48
CA ILE A 423 12.03 -10.14 4.29
C ILE A 423 10.73 -9.54 3.74
N LEU A 424 10.68 -8.22 3.48
CA LEU A 424 9.48 -7.56 2.92
C LEU A 424 9.05 -8.20 1.59
N LYS A 425 10.02 -8.45 0.70
CA LYS A 425 9.78 -9.12 -0.59
C LYS A 425 9.21 -10.52 -0.38
N ALA A 426 9.80 -11.31 0.51
CA ALA A 426 9.31 -12.64 0.83
C ALA A 426 7.91 -12.61 1.48
N ALA A 427 7.63 -11.60 2.32
CA ALA A 427 6.34 -11.42 2.97
C ALA A 427 5.19 -11.17 1.98
N LEU A 428 5.47 -10.64 0.79
CA LEU A 428 4.45 -10.41 -0.24
C LEU A 428 4.10 -11.64 -1.07
N SER A 429 4.99 -12.65 -1.09
CA SER A 429 4.89 -13.78 -2.02
C SER A 429 4.97 -15.16 -1.37
N SER A 430 5.21 -15.22 -0.06
CA SER A 430 5.36 -16.47 0.69
C SER A 430 4.81 -16.33 2.10
N THR A 431 4.51 -17.47 2.73
CA THR A 431 4.20 -17.60 4.17
C THR A 431 5.45 -17.87 5.03
N SER A 432 6.63 -17.91 4.41
CA SER A 432 7.92 -18.16 5.07
C SER A 432 8.87 -16.99 4.81
N ALA A 433 8.51 -15.81 5.34
CA ALA A 433 9.19 -14.57 5.02
C ALA A 433 10.59 -14.49 5.61
N LEU A 434 10.79 -14.94 6.85
CA LEU A 434 12.12 -14.92 7.47
C LEU A 434 13.04 -15.92 6.78
N THR A 435 12.59 -17.16 6.59
CA THR A 435 13.37 -18.23 5.97
C THR A 435 13.79 -17.83 4.56
N ASN A 436 12.88 -17.30 3.75
CA ASN A 436 13.21 -16.89 2.38
C ASN A 436 14.03 -15.59 2.34
N GLY A 437 13.72 -14.63 3.21
CA GLY A 437 14.38 -13.32 3.25
C GLY A 437 15.78 -13.34 3.85
N LEU A 438 16.08 -14.29 4.73
CA LEU A 438 17.36 -14.42 5.44
C LEU A 438 18.14 -15.68 5.05
N ARG A 439 17.73 -16.37 3.98
CA ARG A 439 18.34 -17.65 3.55
C ARG A 439 19.87 -17.57 3.41
N HIS A 440 20.40 -16.46 2.91
CA HIS A 440 21.84 -16.25 2.74
C HIS A 440 22.62 -16.18 4.06
N LEU A 441 21.93 -15.94 5.18
CA LEU A 441 22.50 -15.94 6.52
C LEU A 441 22.38 -17.30 7.21
N LEU A 442 21.73 -18.29 6.59
CA LEU A 442 21.56 -19.63 7.18
C LEU A 442 22.70 -20.57 6.79
N THR A 443 23.21 -20.44 5.56
CA THR A 443 24.47 -21.05 5.08
C THR A 443 25.67 -20.49 5.84
#